data_AF-A0AAW2EYH7-F1
#
_entry.id   AF-A0AAW2EYH7-F1
#
_cell.length_a   1.000
_cell.length_b   1.000
_cell.length_c   1.000
_cell.angle_alpha   90.00
_cell.angle_beta   90.00
_cell.angle_gamma   90.00
#
_symmetry.space_group_name_H-M   'P 1'
#
loop_
_entity.id
_entity.type
_entity.pdbx_description
1 polymer ?
#
loop_
_entity_poly.entity_id
_entity_poly.type
_entity_poly.pdbx_seq_one_letter_code
_entity_poly.pdbx_strand_id
1 'polypeptide(L)'
;MTFAEITFSLYFYIVQWKESVPIVNLEKQIWHAYFITSLLYYSVKMGFVVWACDTGKDQALEIGTTVHDVLINTSDKQLKDELQLFSLQVLHRENTFCAKGLVVDASLLTAVSNR
;
A
#
# COMPACT_ATOMS: atom_id res chain seq x y z
N MET A 1 -0.80 -10.72 11.63
CA MET A 1 -1.22 -12.02 11.06
C MET A 1 -0.31 -13.16 11.47
N THR A 2 1.02 -13.09 11.28
CA THR A 2 1.97 -14.16 11.62
C THR A 2 1.86 -14.73 13.05
N PHE A 3 1.75 -13.87 14.08
CA PHE A 3 1.59 -14.32 15.46
C PHE A 3 0.26 -15.07 15.69
N ALA A 4 -0.83 -14.56 15.14
CA ALA A 4 -2.15 -15.21 15.24
C ALA A 4 -2.16 -16.56 14.50
N GLU A 5 -1.51 -16.64 13.35
CA GLU A 5 -1.37 -17.85 12.54
C GLU A 5 -0.63 -18.96 13.29
N ILE A 6 0.50 -18.62 13.91
CA ILE A 6 1.30 -19.54 14.73
C ILE A 6 0.50 -19.97 15.97
N THR A 7 -0.16 -19.03 16.64
CA THR A 7 -0.92 -19.29 17.86
C THR A 7 -2.12 -20.21 17.60
N PHE A 8 -2.90 -19.95 16.54
CA PHE A 8 -4.00 -20.83 16.14
C PHE A 8 -3.50 -22.21 15.70
N SER A 9 -2.42 -22.29 14.92
CA SER A 9 -1.84 -23.56 14.50
C SER A 9 -1.41 -24.41 15.70
N LEU A 10 -0.77 -23.79 16.69
CA LEU A 10 -0.34 -24.47 17.91
C LEU A 10 -1.54 -24.90 18.77
N TYR A 11 -2.55 -24.04 18.91
CA TYR A 11 -3.79 -24.33 19.65
C TYR A 11 -4.49 -25.56 19.08
N PHE A 12 -4.70 -25.61 17.76
CA PHE A 12 -5.35 -26.75 17.11
C PHE A 12 -4.52 -28.03 17.21
N TYR A 13 -3.20 -27.94 17.06
CA TYR A 13 -2.30 -29.08 17.26
C TYR A 13 -2.44 -29.70 18.66
N ILE A 14 -2.53 -28.86 19.70
CA ILE A 14 -2.72 -29.32 21.09
C ILE A 14 -4.12 -29.92 21.30
N VAL A 15 -5.15 -29.33 20.72
CA VAL A 15 -6.54 -29.83 20.81
C VAL A 15 -6.68 -31.20 20.13
N GLN A 16 -6.11 -31.36 18.93
CA GLN A 16 -6.10 -32.63 18.21
C GLN A 16 -5.32 -33.72 18.95
N TRP A 17 -4.20 -33.36 19.57
CA TRP A 17 -3.41 -34.26 20.42
C TRP A 17 -4.20 -34.71 21.66
N LYS A 18 -5.00 -33.83 22.25
CA LYS A 18 -5.69 -34.10 23.51
C LYS A 18 -7.00 -34.88 23.34
N GLU A 19 -7.79 -34.62 22.30
CA GLU A 19 -9.15 -35.16 22.21
C GLU A 19 -9.31 -36.48 21.45
N SER A 20 -8.37 -36.96 20.63
CA SER A 20 -8.53 -38.24 19.87
C SER A 20 -9.84 -38.36 19.05
N VAL A 21 -10.56 -37.26 18.86
CA VAL A 21 -11.89 -37.19 18.22
C VAL A 21 -11.79 -36.20 17.05
N PRO A 22 -12.37 -36.51 15.87
CA PRO A 22 -12.25 -35.66 14.71
C PRO A 22 -13.19 -34.45 14.82
N ILE A 23 -12.70 -33.32 15.36
CA ILE A 23 -13.42 -32.03 15.49
C ILE A 23 -13.46 -31.27 14.14
N VAL A 24 -13.57 -32.02 13.03
CA VAL A 24 -13.31 -31.56 11.65
C VAL A 24 -14.19 -30.37 11.23
N ASN A 25 -15.38 -30.22 11.82
CA ASN A 25 -16.30 -29.13 11.46
C ASN A 25 -15.93 -27.77 12.07
N LEU A 26 -15.55 -27.74 13.36
CA LEU A 26 -15.19 -26.50 14.03
C LEU A 26 -13.82 -26.00 13.55
N GLU A 27 -12.87 -26.91 13.32
CA GLU A 27 -11.57 -26.59 12.72
C GLU A 27 -11.72 -25.98 11.33
N LYS A 28 -12.53 -26.59 10.46
CA LYS A 28 -12.83 -26.01 9.13
C LYS A 28 -13.45 -24.63 9.25
N GLN A 29 -14.45 -24.46 10.12
CA GLN A 29 -15.14 -23.18 10.26
C GLN A 29 -14.19 -22.07 10.73
N ILE A 30 -13.33 -22.34 11.71
CA ILE A 30 -12.35 -21.36 12.20
C ILE A 30 -11.29 -21.07 11.15
N TRP A 31 -10.80 -22.10 10.45
CA TRP A 31 -9.84 -21.92 9.37
C TRP A 31 -10.41 -21.08 8.22
N HIS A 32 -11.66 -21.32 7.82
CA HIS A 32 -12.35 -20.50 6.82
C HIS A 32 -12.54 -19.05 7.29
N ALA A 33 -12.96 -18.83 8.53
CA ALA A 33 -13.11 -17.49 9.09
C ALA A 33 -11.77 -16.74 9.16
N TYR A 34 -10.70 -17.43 9.57
CA TYR A 34 -9.35 -16.88 9.58
C TYR A 34 -8.87 -16.53 8.17
N PHE A 35 -9.07 -17.44 7.21
CA PHE A 35 -8.69 -17.23 5.81
C PHE A 35 -9.40 -16.01 5.21
N ILE A 36 -10.71 -15.88 5.42
CA ILE A 36 -11.49 -14.71 4.99
C ILE A 36 -10.96 -13.42 5.65
N THR A 37 -10.70 -13.46 6.96
CA THR A 37 -10.17 -12.29 7.69
C THR A 37 -8.78 -11.89 7.19
N SER A 38 -7.91 -12.87 6.89
CA SER A 38 -6.59 -12.64 6.32
C SER A 38 -6.66 -12.03 4.93
N LEU A 39 -7.50 -12.58 4.04
CA LEU A 39 -7.76 -12.02 2.72
C LEU A 39 -8.22 -10.57 2.82
N LEU A 40 -9.23 -10.28 3.65
CA LEU A 40 -9.73 -8.92 3.87
C LEU A 40 -8.63 -7.99 4.38
N TYR A 41 -7.83 -8.43 5.35
CA TYR A 41 -6.73 -7.63 5.89
C TYR A 41 -5.69 -7.27 4.83
N TYR A 42 -5.25 -8.23 4.01
CA TYR A 42 -4.28 -7.97 2.95
C TYR A 42 -4.86 -7.10 1.83
N SER A 43 -6.13 -7.31 1.45
CA SER A 43 -6.82 -6.46 0.48
C SER A 43 -6.91 -5.02 0.95
N VAL A 44 -7.31 -4.79 2.21
CA VAL A 44 -7.37 -3.45 2.81
C VAL A 44 -5.98 -2.81 2.86
N LYS A 45 -4.96 -3.57 3.29
CA LYS A 45 -3.56 -3.09 3.33
C LYS A 45 -3.07 -2.67 1.94
N MET A 46 -3.33 -3.49 0.91
CA MET A 46 -2.99 -3.14 -0.48
C MET A 46 -3.72 -1.88 -0.94
N GLY A 47 -5.01 -1.75 -0.60
CA GLY A 47 -5.79 -0.54 -0.86
C GLY A 47 -5.18 0.71 -0.23
N PHE A 48 -4.74 0.65 1.03
CA PHE A 48 -4.06 1.77 1.69
C PHE A 48 -2.75 2.15 1.02
N VAL A 49 -1.94 1.17 0.61
CA VAL A 49 -0.68 1.43 -0.09
C VAL A 49 -0.95 2.13 -1.43
N VAL A 50 -1.87 1.60 -2.22
CA VAL A 50 -2.27 2.20 -3.50
C VAL A 50 -2.81 3.61 -3.29
N TRP A 51 -3.69 3.81 -2.32
CA TRP A 51 -4.24 5.12 -1.99
C TRP A 51 -3.17 6.13 -1.59
N ALA A 52 -2.21 5.73 -0.75
CA ALA A 52 -1.10 6.59 -0.35
C ALA A 52 -0.18 6.95 -1.54
N CYS A 53 0.07 6.00 -2.45
CA CYS A 53 0.85 6.24 -3.66
C CYS A 53 0.12 7.19 -4.63
N ASP A 54 -1.18 7.00 -4.83
CA ASP A 54 -2.01 7.84 -5.70
C ASP A 54 -2.10 9.28 -5.16
N THR A 55 -2.39 9.42 -3.86
CA THR A 55 -2.39 10.71 -3.16
C THR A 55 -1.03 11.38 -3.21
N GLY A 56 0.06 10.62 -3.03
CA GLY A 56 1.43 11.14 -3.10
C GLY A 56 1.79 11.65 -4.49
N LYS A 57 1.29 11.01 -5.54
CA LYS A 57 1.45 11.46 -6.93
C LYS A 57 0.75 12.79 -7.16
N ASP A 58 -0.50 12.92 -6.71
CA ASP A 58 -1.27 14.15 -6.85
C ASP A 58 -0.64 15.32 -6.07
N GLN A 59 -0.21 15.07 -4.83
CA GLN A 59 0.49 16.07 -4.02
C GLN A 59 1.83 16.51 -4.66
N ALA A 60 2.58 15.57 -5.25
CA ALA A 60 3.83 15.91 -5.92
C ALA A 60 3.60 16.80 -7.16
N LEU A 61 2.48 16.60 -7.86
CA LEU A 61 2.07 17.46 -8.97
C LEU A 61 1.67 18.86 -8.49
N GLU A 62 0.89 18.96 -7.41
CA GLU A 62 0.51 20.23 -6.78
C GLU A 62 1.73 21.05 -6.33
N ILE A 63 2.71 20.40 -5.68
CA ILE A 63 3.98 21.04 -5.30
C ILE A 63 4.71 21.59 -6.53
N GLY A 64 4.75 20.83 -7.61
CA GLY A 64 5.36 21.27 -8.88
C GLY A 64 4.71 22.55 -9.42
N THR A 65 3.37 22.61 -9.42
CA THR A 65 2.63 23.81 -9.86
C THR A 65 2.87 25.00 -8.95
N THR A 66 2.86 24.79 -7.62
CA THR A 66 3.08 25.86 -6.64
C THR A 66 4.49 26.45 -6.75
N VAL A 67 5.51 25.60 -6.91
CA VAL A 67 6.90 26.04 -7.13
C VAL A 67 7.02 26.88 -8.39
N HIS A 68 6.34 26.47 -9.46
CA HIS A 68 6.34 27.23 -10.71
C HIS A 68 5.72 28.63 -10.54
N ASP A 69 4.60 28.73 -9.82
CA ASP A 69 3.95 30.01 -9.52
C ASP A 69 4.83 30.93 -8.66
N VAL A 70 5.51 30.39 -7.65
CA VAL A 70 6.44 31.15 -6.81
C VAL A 70 7.67 31.59 -7.61
N LEU A 71 8.19 30.73 -8.49
CA LEU A 71 9.34 31.05 -9.35
C LEU A 71 9.04 32.21 -10.31
N ILE A 72 7.82 32.30 -10.83
CA ILE A 72 7.39 33.39 -11.72
C ILE A 72 7.30 34.72 -10.96
N ASN A 73 6.84 34.69 -9.71
CA ASN A 73 6.54 35.90 -8.93
C ASN A 73 7.72 36.41 -8.08
N THR A 74 8.77 35.60 -7.86
CA THR A 74 9.91 36.02 -7.04
C THR A 74 10.87 36.94 -7.79
N SER A 75 11.30 38.01 -7.12
CA SER A 75 12.34 38.95 -7.62
C SER A 75 13.72 38.69 -7.01
N ASP A 76 13.80 37.80 -6.01
CA ASP A 76 15.05 37.41 -5.37
C ASP A 76 15.79 36.38 -6.25
N LYS A 77 17.02 36.71 -6.66
CA LYS A 77 17.82 35.86 -7.54
C LYS A 77 18.25 34.54 -6.89
N GLN A 78 18.59 34.55 -5.60
CA GLN A 78 19.06 33.33 -4.93
C GLN A 78 17.89 32.34 -4.77
N LEU A 79 16.73 32.85 -4.37
CA LEU A 79 15.52 32.06 -4.22
C LEU A 79 15.02 31.52 -5.57
N LYS A 80 15.21 32.29 -6.64
CA LYS A 80 14.90 31.87 -8.01
C LYS A 80 15.77 30.71 -8.48
N ASP A 81 17.07 30.78 -8.25
CA ASP A 81 18.01 29.73 -8.67
C ASP A 81 17.74 28.40 -7.94
N GLU A 82 17.45 28.44 -6.63
CA GLU A 82 17.10 27.25 -5.84
C GLU A 82 15.77 26.63 -6.28
N LEU A 83 14.72 27.44 -6.47
CA LEU A 83 13.42 26.96 -6.96
C LEU A 83 13.50 26.39 -8.37
N GLN A 84 14.33 26.98 -9.23
CA GLN A 84 14.54 26.48 -10.59
C GLN A 84 15.22 25.11 -10.56
N LEU A 85 16.22 24.91 -9.69
CA LEU A 85 16.85 23.61 -9.49
C LEU A 85 15.86 22.57 -8.95
N PHE A 86 15.07 22.93 -7.93
CA PHE A 86 14.04 22.06 -7.35
C PHE A 86 12.95 21.69 -8.37
N SER A 87 12.45 22.67 -9.12
CA SER A 87 11.47 22.45 -10.20
C SER A 87 12.01 21.47 -11.24
N LEU A 88 13.27 21.63 -11.64
CA LEU A 88 13.92 20.75 -12.61
C LEU A 88 14.08 19.33 -12.06
N GLN A 89 14.38 19.17 -10.76
CA GLN A 89 14.44 17.87 -10.09
C GLN A 89 13.07 17.18 -10.01
N VAL A 90 12.01 17.93 -9.68
CA VAL A 90 10.64 17.40 -9.60
C VAL A 90 10.08 17.05 -10.98
N LEU A 91 10.46 17.79 -12.03
CA LEU A 91 9.98 17.58 -13.39
C LEU A 91 10.76 16.50 -14.16
N HIS A 92 12.01 16.20 -13.76
CA HIS A 92 12.89 15.28 -14.50
C HIS A 92 12.34 13.85 -14.60
N ARG A 93 11.49 13.44 -13.65
CA ARG A 93 10.89 12.10 -13.64
C ARG A 93 9.45 12.20 -13.16
N GLU A 94 8.55 11.52 -13.85
CA GLU A 94 7.18 11.36 -13.37
C GLU A 94 7.21 10.79 -11.94
N ASN A 95 6.44 11.40 -11.03
CA ASN A 95 6.34 11.00 -9.62
C ASN A 95 5.49 9.74 -9.46
N THR A 96 5.89 8.69 -10.18
CA THR A 96 5.21 7.39 -10.21
C THR A 96 5.87 6.47 -9.20
N PHE A 97 5.10 6.02 -8.21
CA PHE A 97 5.56 5.07 -7.22
C PHE A 97 5.56 3.65 -7.81
N CYS A 98 6.69 2.96 -7.69
CA CYS A 98 6.85 1.60 -8.22
C CYS A 98 7.28 0.62 -7.14
N ALA A 99 6.70 -0.58 -7.15
CA ALA A 99 7.12 -1.73 -6.33
C ALA A 99 7.54 -2.89 -7.23
N LYS A 100 8.81 -3.34 -7.09
CA LYS A 100 9.40 -4.38 -7.96
C LYS A 100 9.20 -4.13 -9.47
N GLY A 101 9.22 -2.86 -9.89
CA GLY A 101 9.03 -2.46 -11.29
C GLY A 101 7.57 -2.37 -11.75
N LEU A 102 6.60 -2.69 -10.88
CA LEU A 102 5.17 -2.47 -11.13
C LEU A 102 4.77 -1.09 -10.60
N VAL A 103 4.03 -0.34 -11.40
CA VAL A 103 3.42 0.93 -10.97
C VAL A 103 2.34 0.63 -9.93
N VAL A 104 2.39 1.33 -8.80
CA VAL A 104 1.45 1.18 -7.69
C VAL A 104 0.51 2.36 -7.68
N ASP A 105 -0.56 2.26 -8.47
CA ASP A 105 -1.62 3.27 -8.59
C ASP A 105 -3.00 2.61 -8.61
N ALA A 106 -4.06 3.40 -8.73
CA ALA A 106 -5.43 2.89 -8.80
C ALA A 106 -5.62 1.89 -9.96
N SER A 107 -4.84 2.00 -11.04
CA SER A 107 -4.89 1.08 -12.19
C SER A 107 -4.47 -0.34 -11.79
N LEU A 108 -3.52 -0.48 -10.87
CA LEU A 108 -3.08 -1.78 -10.34
C LEU A 108 -4.25 -2.54 -9.69
N LEU A 109 -5.11 -1.87 -8.91
CA LEU A 109 -6.29 -2.50 -8.31
C LEU A 109 -7.31 -2.90 -9.37
N THR A 110 -7.55 -2.05 -10.39
CA THR A 110 -8.48 -2.38 -11.47
C THR A 110 -8.01 -3.56 -12.31
N ALA A 111 -6.69 -3.69 -12.57
CA ALA A 111 -6.11 -4.80 -13.31
C ALA A 111 -6.21 -6.13 -12.54
N VAL A 112 -6.14 -6.08 -11.21
CA VAL A 112 -6.33 -7.26 -10.35
C VAL A 112 -7.82 -7.64 -10.25
N SER A 113 -8.73 -6.66 -10.27
CA SER A 113 -10.17 -6.90 -10.18
C SER A 113 -10.82 -7.34 -11.49
N ASN A 114 -10.28 -6.97 -12.66
CA ASN A 114 -10.83 -7.30 -13.99
C ASN A 114 -10.30 -8.64 -14.55
N ARG A 115 -9.85 -9.56 -13.68
CA ARG A 115 -9.40 -10.90 -14.08
C ARG A 115 -10.49 -11.94 -13.93
#